data_AF-A0A833GA77-F1
#
_entry.id   AF-A0A833GA77-F1
#
_cell.length_a   1.000
_cell.length_b   1.000
_cell.length_c   1.000
_cell.angle_alpha   90.00
_cell.angle_beta   90.00
_cell.angle_gamma   90.00
#
_symmetry.space_group_name_H-M   'P 1'
#
loop_
_entity.id
_entity.type
_entity.pdbx_description
1 polymer ?
#
loop_
_entity_poly.entity_id
_entity_poly.type
_entity_poly.pdbx_seq_one_letter_code
_entity_poly.pdbx_strand_id
1 'polypeptide(L)' 'MGKINADWHRANPMPKNPTLDQRIAWHLAHARACGCRKVTGKLLEEFERRGIAVPELERGSE' A
#
# COMPACT_ATOMS: atom_id res chain seq x y z
N MET A 1 13.22 -6.55 7.65
CA MET A 1 12.36 -7.76 7.69
C MET A 1 11.09 -7.40 8.46
N GLY A 2 10.12 -6.75 7.81
CA GLY A 2 8.88 -6.30 8.48
C GLY A 2 7.98 -7.49 8.78
N LYS A 3 7.59 -7.68 10.03
CA LYS A 3 6.73 -8.78 10.47
C LYS A 3 5.35 -8.61 9.83
N ILE A 4 4.96 -9.53 8.94
CA ILE A 4 3.65 -9.50 8.32
C ILE A 4 2.55 -9.66 9.37
N ASN A 5 1.57 -8.77 9.37
CA ASN A 5 0.35 -8.91 10.15
C ASN A 5 -0.59 -9.89 9.43
N ALA A 6 -0.37 -11.18 9.66
CA ALA A 6 -1.14 -12.24 9.01
C ALA A 6 -2.66 -12.13 9.27
N ASP A 7 -3.06 -11.61 10.43
CA ASP A 7 -4.47 -11.42 10.75
C ASP A 7 -5.13 -10.36 9.86
N TRP A 8 -4.45 -9.23 9.68
CA TRP A 8 -4.92 -8.17 8.79
C TRP A 8 -5.04 -8.65 7.35
N HIS A 9 -4.08 -9.44 6.85
CA HIS A 9 -4.13 -9.98 5.48
C HIS A 9 -5.27 -10.98 5.27
N ARG A 10 -5.63 -11.76 6.31
CA ARG A 10 -6.79 -12.67 6.25
C ARG A 10 -8.11 -11.91 6.22
N ALA A 11 -8.22 -10.84 7.03
CA ALA A 11 -9.42 -10.02 7.09
C ALA A 11 -9.56 -9.07 5.89
N ASN A 12 -8.44 -8.61 5.33
CA ASN A 12 -8.38 -7.65 4.22
C ASN A 12 -7.53 -8.22 3.08
N PRO A 13 -7.98 -9.28 2.40
CA PRO A 13 -7.29 -9.78 1.22
C PRO A 13 -7.40 -8.77 0.07
N MET A 14 -6.35 -8.67 -0.75
CA MET A 14 -6.42 -7.86 -1.97
C MET A 14 -7.45 -8.51 -2.92
N PRO A 15 -8.39 -7.72 -3.49
CA PRO A 15 -9.28 -8.22 -4.53
C PRO A 15 -8.49 -8.76 -5.74
N LYS A 16 -9.06 -9.72 -6.49
CA LYS A 16 -8.40 -10.26 -7.70
C LYS A 16 -8.19 -9.19 -8.78
N ASN A 17 -9.20 -8.34 -9.00
CA ASN A 17 -9.16 -7.24 -9.97
C ASN A 17 -9.55 -5.94 -9.27
N PRO A 18 -8.68 -5.39 -8.39
CA PRO A 18 -9.00 -4.17 -7.67
C PRO A 18 -8.95 -3.00 -8.65
N THR A 19 -9.92 -2.11 -8.54
CA THR A 19 -9.79 -0.79 -9.17
C THR A 19 -8.64 -0.03 -8.53
N LEU A 20 -8.19 1.03 -9.20
CA LEU A 20 -7.10 1.86 -8.70
C LEU A 20 -7.41 2.40 -7.29
N ASP A 21 -8.62 2.90 -7.08
CA ASP A 21 -9.10 3.40 -5.79
C ASP A 21 -9.15 2.32 -4.71
N GLN A 22 -9.63 1.11 -5.03
CA GLN A 22 -9.60 -0.01 -4.08
C GLN A 22 -8.16 -0.38 -3.72
N ARG A 23 -7.26 -0.39 -4.71
CA ARG A 23 -5.85 -0.69 -4.50
C ARG A 23 -5.18 0.37 -3.61
N ILE A 24 -5.48 1.66 -3.82
CA ILE A 24 -4.99 2.77 -3.00
C ILE A 24 -5.51 2.64 -1.56
N ALA A 25 -6.82 2.49 -1.38
CA ALA A 25 -7.44 2.36 -0.07
C ALA A 25 -6.87 1.16 0.71
N TRP A 26 -6.69 0.03 0.03
CA TRP A 26 -6.07 -1.16 0.62
C TRP A 26 -4.64 -0.89 1.07
N HIS A 27 -3.81 -0.22 0.25
CA HIS A 27 -2.42 0.08 0.61
C HIS A 27 -2.32 1.08 1.77
N LEU A 28 -3.22 2.06 1.85
CA LEU A 28 -3.29 2.99 2.98
C LEU A 28 -3.60 2.25 4.30
N ALA A 29 -4.59 1.35 4.27
CA ALA A 29 -4.93 0.53 5.43
C ALA A 29 -3.81 -0.45 5.78
N HIS A 30 -3.21 -1.09 4.76
CA HIS A 30 -2.08 -2.00 4.91
C HIS A 30 -0.88 -1.32 5.55
N ALA A 31 -0.52 -0.11 5.12
CA ALA A 31 0.63 0.62 5.65
C ALA A 31 0.43 1.00 7.13
N ARG A 32 -0.81 1.24 7.57
CA ARG A 32 -1.14 1.52 8.98
C ARG A 32 -1.17 0.27 9.86
N ALA A 33 -1.61 -0.88 9.32
CA ALA A 33 -1.85 -2.09 10.11
C ALA A 33 -0.72 -3.14 10.04
N CYS A 34 0.04 -3.15 8.95
CA CYS A 34 1.02 -4.19 8.64
C CYS A 34 2.35 -3.58 8.18
N GLY A 35 2.34 -2.73 7.14
CA GLY A 35 3.55 -2.12 6.59
C GLY A 35 4.56 -3.14 6.04
N CYS A 36 4.17 -4.39 5.76
CA CYS A 36 5.14 -5.41 5.34
C CYS A 36 5.71 -5.18 3.93
N ARG A 37 5.05 -4.32 3.14
CA ARG A 37 5.34 -4.06 1.74
C ARG A 37 5.15 -2.57 1.44
N LYS A 38 6.22 -1.97 0.93
CA LYS A 38 6.26 -0.58 0.45
C LYS A 38 5.45 -0.43 -0.85
N VAL A 39 4.90 0.76 -1.07
CA VAL A 39 4.20 1.14 -2.31
C VAL A 39 5.23 1.56 -3.35
N THR A 40 5.25 0.93 -4.53
CA THR A 40 6.23 1.23 -5.59
C THR A 40 5.60 1.31 -6.99
N GLY A 41 6.32 1.93 -7.93
CA GLY A 41 5.95 2.03 -9.35
C GLY A 41 4.72 2.91 -9.60
N LYS A 42 3.91 2.54 -10.60
CA LYS A 42 2.71 3.28 -11.04
C LYS A 42 1.70 3.59 -9.93
N LEU A 43 1.67 2.77 -8.88
CA LEU A 43 0.79 3.03 -7.75
C LEU A 43 1.28 4.24 -6.95
N LEU A 44 2.60 4.37 -6.76
CA LEU A 44 3.19 5.52 -6.08
C LEU A 44 2.97 6.81 -6.86
N GLU A 45 3.21 6.77 -8.18
CA GLU A 45 2.95 7.91 -9.07
C GLU A 45 1.49 8.39 -8.96
N GLU A 46 0.56 7.44 -8.82
CA GLU A 46 -0.86 7.76 -8.63
C GLU A 46 -1.14 8.38 -7.25
N PHE A 47 -0.49 7.91 -6.18
CA PHE A 47 -0.58 8.54 -4.86
C PHE A 47 -0.07 9.99 -4.92
N GLU A 48 1.06 10.24 -5.56
CA GLU A 48 1.64 11.57 -5.75
C GLU A 48 0.75 12.48 -6.61
N ARG A 49 0.25 11.96 -7.74
CA ARG A 49 -0.66 12.69 -8.63
C ARG A 49 -1.94 13.14 -7.91
N ARG A 50 -2.43 12.31 -6.98
CA ARG A 50 -3.62 12.60 -6.18
C ARG A 50 -3.32 13.42 -4.92
N GLY A 51 -2.05 13.72 -4.62
CA GLY A 51 -1.65 14.44 -3.41
C GLY A 51 -1.89 13.66 -2.11
N ILE A 52 -1.92 12.33 -2.17
CA ILE A 52 -2.18 11.48 -1.01
C ILE A 52 -0.85 11.16 -0.32
N ALA A 53 -0.70 11.60 0.93
CA ALA A 53 0.46 11.25 1.75
C ALA A 53 0.47 9.76 2.10
N VAL A 54 1.43 9.02 1.54
CA VAL A 54 1.65 7.60 1.87
C VAL A 54 2.57 7.50 3.08
N PRO A 55 2.19 6.80 4.16
CA PRO A 55 2.95 6.77 5.41
C PRO A 55 4.27 5.99 5.37
N GLU A 56 4.69 5.45 4.22
CA GLU A 56 5.99 4.77 4.06
C GLU A 56 6.59 5.05 2.68
N LEU A 57 6.93 6.33 2.46
CA LEU A 57 7.76 6.78 1.34
C LEU A 57 9.22 6.47 1.66
N GLU A 58 9.72 5.34 1.17
CA GLU A 58 11.14 5.30 0.82
C GLU A 58 11.18 5.41 -0.69
N ARG A 59 11.43 6.64 -1.17
CA ARG A 59 11.94 6.85 -2.51
C ARG A 59 13.23 6.03 -2.59
N GLY A 60 13.17 4.88 -3.24
CA GLY A 60 14.37 4.20 -3.70
C GLY A 60 15.02 5.11 -4.74
N SER A 61 15.90 6.00 -4.28
CA SER A 61 16.90 6.63 -5.12
C SER A 61 18.04 5.64 -5.22
N GLU A 62 18.07 4.84 -6.29
CA GLU A 62 19.29 4.53 -7.07
C GLU A 62 18.92 3.89 -8.41
#